data_AF-A0A523SLV7-F1
#
_entry.id   AF-A0A523SLV7-F1
#
_cell.length_a   1.000
_cell.length_b   1.000
_cell.length_c   1.000
_cell.angle_alpha   90.00
_cell.angle_beta   90.00
_cell.angle_gamma   90.00
#
_symmetry.space_group_name_H-M   'P 1'
#
loop_
_entity.id
_entity.type
_entity.pdbx_description
1 polymer ?
#
loop_
_entity_poly.entity_id
_entity_poly.type
_entity_poly.pdbx_seq_one_letter_code
_entity_poly.pdbx_strand_id
1 'polypeptide(L)'
;MPLFMVKKEAFDSCRFGKRDVDLRAVKPQWKNSKVGDIATIQCGKNLLRKRITKVHRGSLARIFKDVNYKRIFPEASTVFEAVRATRELYPDADEFMAFELENII
;
A
#
# COMPACT_ATOMS: atom_id res chain seq x y z
N MET A 1 -12.84 5.56 6.84
CA MET A 1 -11.96 4.42 7.14
C MET A 1 -11.76 3.62 5.87
N PRO A 2 -10.67 3.85 5.12
CA PRO A 2 -10.37 3.07 3.94
C PRO A 2 -10.22 1.58 4.26
N LEU A 3 -10.83 0.74 3.42
CA LEU A 3 -10.72 -0.72 3.50
C LEU A 3 -9.72 -1.24 2.48
N PHE A 4 -8.70 -1.92 2.99
CA PHE A 4 -7.58 -2.46 2.26
C PHE A 4 -7.65 -3.99 2.21
N MET A 5 -8.40 -4.53 1.25
CA MET A 5 -8.36 -5.96 0.97
C MET A 5 -7.03 -6.35 0.34
N VAL A 6 -6.37 -7.37 0.90
CA VAL A 6 -5.05 -7.86 0.48
C VAL A 6 -4.99 -9.38 0.52
N LYS A 7 -4.01 -9.97 -0.19
CA LYS A 7 -3.68 -11.40 -0.08
C LYS A 7 -2.97 -11.68 1.25
N LYS A 8 -2.91 -12.97 1.64
CA LYS A 8 -2.35 -13.41 2.91
C LYS A 8 -0.90 -12.96 3.11
N GLU A 9 -0.08 -13.05 2.08
CA GLU A 9 1.35 -12.72 2.13
C GLU A 9 1.57 -11.23 2.46
N ALA A 10 0.76 -10.35 1.86
CA ALA A 10 0.78 -8.92 2.13
C ALA A 10 0.21 -8.59 3.52
N PHE A 11 -0.83 -9.30 3.94
CA PHE A 11 -1.39 -9.17 5.29
C PHE A 11 -0.36 -9.52 6.36
N ASP A 12 0.28 -10.68 6.24
CA ASP A 12 1.29 -11.17 7.19
C ASP A 12 2.52 -10.25 7.17
N SER A 13 2.97 -9.79 6.00
CA SER A 13 4.06 -8.80 5.91
C SER A 13 3.74 -7.50 6.65
N CYS A 14 2.50 -7.03 6.57
CA CYS A 14 2.07 -5.84 7.31
C CYS A 14 1.93 -6.09 8.81
N ARG A 15 1.44 -7.29 9.19
CA ARG A 15 1.30 -7.75 10.58
C ARG A 15 2.65 -7.82 11.29
N PHE A 16 3.66 -8.38 10.61
CA PHE A 16 4.99 -8.60 11.17
C PHE A 16 5.97 -7.44 10.90
N GLY A 17 5.47 -6.30 10.38
CA GLY A 17 6.29 -5.09 10.18
C GLY A 17 7.31 -5.18 9.05
N LYS A 18 7.23 -6.18 8.17
CA LYS A 18 8.07 -6.28 6.96
C LYS A 18 7.67 -5.26 5.88
N ARG A 19 6.42 -4.82 5.92
CA ARG A 19 5.81 -3.85 5.01
C ARG A 19 5.02 -2.85 5.82
N ASP A 20 5.27 -1.56 5.60
CA ASP A 20 4.57 -0.46 6.24
C ASP A 20 3.97 0.52 5.23
N VAL A 21 4.08 0.23 3.92
CA VAL A 21 3.44 1.02 2.86
C VAL A 21 2.47 0.17 2.04
N ASP A 22 1.25 0.67 1.86
CA ASP A 22 0.23 0.06 1.00
C ASP A 22 0.08 0.89 -0.28
N LEU A 23 0.44 0.29 -1.44
CA LEU A 23 0.30 0.93 -2.75
C LEU A 23 -1.00 0.48 -3.42
N ARG A 24 -1.73 1.45 -3.97
CA ARG A 24 -3.01 1.22 -4.67
C ARG A 24 -3.16 2.11 -5.88
N ALA A 25 -3.83 1.62 -6.92
CA ALA A 25 -4.40 2.51 -7.93
C ALA A 25 -5.37 3.52 -7.29
N VAL A 26 -5.44 4.74 -7.80
CA VAL A 26 -6.41 5.74 -7.35
C VAL A 26 -7.84 5.22 -7.63
N LYS A 27 -8.65 5.07 -6.58
CA LYS A 27 -10.08 4.70 -6.71
C LYS A 27 -10.97 5.46 -5.72
N PRO A 28 -12.27 5.65 -6.01
CA PRO A 28 -13.19 6.39 -5.13
C PRO A 28 -13.19 5.95 -3.66
N GLN A 29 -12.97 4.66 -3.38
CA GLN A 29 -13.03 4.08 -2.04
C GLN A 29 -11.96 4.63 -1.08
N TRP A 30 -10.81 5.09 -1.60
CA TRP A 30 -9.69 5.59 -0.79
C TRP A 30 -9.03 6.85 -1.36
N LYS A 31 -9.58 7.44 -2.43
CA LYS A 31 -9.03 8.67 -3.04
C LYS A 31 -8.98 9.85 -2.06
N ASN A 32 -9.89 9.88 -1.09
CA ASN A 32 -10.02 10.96 -0.11
C ASN A 32 -9.42 10.59 1.26
N SER A 33 -8.73 9.44 1.35
CA SER A 33 -8.02 9.05 2.58
C SER A 33 -6.91 10.05 2.87
N LYS A 34 -6.77 10.43 4.13
CA LYS A 34 -5.81 11.44 4.60
C LYS A 34 -5.00 10.96 5.79
N VAL A 35 -3.95 11.71 6.10
CA VAL A 35 -3.15 11.50 7.33
C VAL A 35 -4.07 11.55 8.55
N GLY A 36 -3.86 10.61 9.47
CA GLY A 36 -4.68 10.43 10.67
C GLY A 36 -5.84 9.46 10.49
N ASP A 37 -6.27 9.16 9.26
CA ASP A 37 -7.31 8.15 9.03
C ASP A 37 -6.81 6.77 9.48
N ILE A 38 -7.74 5.94 9.96
CA ILE A 38 -7.48 4.52 10.20
C ILE A 38 -7.74 3.75 8.91
N ALA A 39 -6.75 3.01 8.43
CA ALA A 39 -6.89 2.01 7.39
C ALA A 39 -7.18 0.64 8.01
N THR A 40 -8.23 -0.02 7.53
CA THR A 40 -8.49 -1.43 7.88
C THR A 40 -7.89 -2.31 6.79
N ILE A 41 -6.87 -3.09 7.12
CA ILE A 41 -6.30 -4.09 6.22
C ILE A 41 -7.00 -5.43 6.49
N GLN A 42 -7.55 -6.05 5.45
CA GLN A 42 -8.35 -7.26 5.57
C GLN A 42 -7.81 -8.39 4.69
N CYS A 43 -7.72 -9.58 5.26
CA CYS A 43 -7.49 -10.84 4.57
C CYS A 43 -8.50 -11.89 5.06
N GLY A 44 -9.56 -12.10 4.28
CA GLY A 44 -10.67 -12.96 4.69
C GLY A 44 -11.34 -12.45 5.98
N LYS A 45 -11.36 -13.28 7.03
CA LYS A 45 -11.90 -12.91 8.36
C LYS A 45 -10.91 -12.14 9.23
N ASN A 46 -9.64 -12.06 8.85
CA ASN A 46 -8.60 -11.39 9.62
C ASN A 46 -8.55 -9.90 9.30
N LEU A 47 -8.39 -9.07 10.34
CA LEU A 47 -8.36 -7.62 10.26
C LEU A 47 -7.15 -7.06 11.01
N LEU A 48 -6.51 -6.05 10.43
CA LEU A 48 -5.51 -5.20 11.07
C LEU A 48 -5.94 -3.75 10.89
N ARG A 49 -5.79 -2.94 11.93
CA ARG A 49 -6.04 -1.50 11.85
C ARG A 49 -4.72 -0.78 12.00
N LYS A 50 -4.42 0.11 11.05
CA LYS A 50 -3.22 0.95 11.08
C LYS A 50 -3.59 2.40 10.81
N ARG A 51 -2.84 3.32 11.42
CA ARG A 51 -3.01 4.76 11.19
C ARG A 51 -2.23 5.15 9.94
N ILE A 52 -2.85 5.93 9.06
CA ILE A 52 -2.17 6.54 7.91
C ILE A 52 -1.33 7.71 8.42
N THR A 53 -0.01 7.65 8.23
CA THR A 53 0.91 8.72 8.65
C THR A 53 1.38 9.58 7.49
N LYS A 54 1.36 9.04 6.26
CA LYS A 54 1.65 9.79 5.04
C LYS A 54 0.87 9.24 3.86
N VAL A 55 0.54 10.12 2.93
CA VAL A 55 -0.12 9.78 1.66
C VAL A 55 0.69 10.37 0.51
N HIS A 56 1.18 9.50 -0.36
CA HIS A 56 1.82 9.89 -1.62
C HIS A 56 0.83 9.68 -2.76
N ARG A 57 0.88 10.54 -3.79
CA ARG A 57 0.02 10.42 -4.97
C ARG A 57 0.78 10.79 -6.24
N GLY A 58 0.51 10.06 -7.31
CA GLY A 58 0.98 10.40 -8.65
C GLY A 58 1.24 9.15 -9.50
N SER A 59 2.05 9.31 -10.54
CA SER A 59 2.50 8.19 -11.35
C SER A 59 3.35 7.21 -10.54
N LEU A 60 3.43 5.97 -11.00
CA LEU A 60 4.24 4.93 -10.35
C LEU A 60 5.72 5.34 -10.22
N ALA A 61 6.26 6.01 -11.24
CA ALA A 61 7.61 6.55 -11.22
C ALA A 61 7.81 7.60 -10.11
N ARG A 62 6.83 8.48 -9.87
CA ARG A 62 6.87 9.45 -8.79
C ARG A 62 6.81 8.77 -7.42
N ILE A 63 5.92 7.79 -7.27
CA ILE A 63 5.83 7.02 -6.02
C ILE A 63 7.16 6.33 -5.70
N PHE A 64 7.77 5.61 -6.64
CA PHE A 64 9.04 4.91 -6.39
C PHE A 64 10.26 5.83 -6.31
N LYS A 65 10.16 7.09 -6.74
CA LYS A 65 11.17 8.11 -6.48
C LYS A 65 11.18 8.51 -4.99
N ASP A 66 10.00 8.67 -4.41
CA ASP A 66 9.83 9.21 -3.05
C ASP A 66 9.70 8.12 -1.97
N VAL A 67 9.34 6.90 -2.37
CA VAL A 67 9.09 5.75 -1.48
C VAL A 67 9.97 4.58 -1.88
N ASN A 68 10.74 4.06 -0.93
CA ASN A 68 11.52 2.85 -1.12
C ASN A 68 10.60 1.67 -1.49
N TYR A 69 10.79 1.10 -2.68
CA TYR A 69 9.95 0.01 -3.20
C TYR A 69 9.92 -1.22 -2.29
N LYS A 70 10.99 -1.49 -1.52
CA LYS A 70 11.03 -2.60 -0.56
C LYS A 70 10.03 -2.44 0.59
N ARG A 71 9.64 -1.21 0.92
CA ARG A 71 8.59 -0.94 1.93
C ARG A 71 7.18 -1.29 1.42
N ILE A 72 7.02 -1.47 0.10
CA ILE A 72 5.75 -1.84 -0.56
C ILE A 72 5.77 -3.32 -0.96
N PHE A 73 6.87 -3.74 -1.59
CA PHE A 73 7.14 -5.10 -2.08
C PHE A 73 8.48 -5.62 -1.52
N PRO A 74 8.49 -6.15 -0.28
CA PRO A 74 9.73 -6.61 0.37
C PRO A 74 10.47 -7.71 -0.41
N GLU A 75 9.72 -8.52 -1.16
CA GLU A 75 10.24 -9.64 -1.97
C GLU A 75 10.87 -9.20 -3.31
N ALA A 76 10.66 -7.94 -3.72
CA ALA A 76 11.25 -7.43 -4.94
C ALA A 76 12.75 -7.18 -4.73
N SER A 77 13.58 -7.78 -5.59
CA SER A 77 15.02 -7.56 -5.60
C SER A 77 15.37 -6.23 -6.28
N THR A 78 14.58 -5.83 -7.28
CA THR A 78 14.81 -4.61 -8.07
C THR A 78 13.56 -3.72 -8.16
N VAL A 79 13.76 -2.45 -8.50
CA VAL A 79 12.64 -1.54 -8.79
C VAL A 79 11.81 -2.01 -9.99
N PHE A 80 12.44 -2.66 -10.99
CA PHE A 80 11.74 -3.22 -12.14
C PHE A 80 10.77 -4.33 -11.75
N GLU A 81 11.15 -5.19 -10.81
CA GLU A 81 10.26 -6.23 -10.27
C GLU A 81 9.09 -5.62 -9.49
N ALA A 82 9.32 -4.56 -8.71
CA ALA A 82 8.26 -3.84 -8.02
C ALA A 82 7.29 -3.15 -9.00
N VAL A 83 7.80 -2.58 -10.09
CA VAL A 83 6.99 -2.02 -11.18
C VAL A 83 6.17 -3.11 -11.85
N ARG A 84 6.77 -4.26 -12.18
CA ARG A 84 6.07 -5.41 -12.78
C ARG A 84 4.95 -5.90 -11.86
N ALA A 85 5.24 -6.14 -10.59
CA ALA A 85 4.25 -6.57 -9.60
C ALA A 85 3.10 -5.56 -9.46
N THR A 86 3.38 -4.26 -9.53
CA THR A 86 2.34 -3.23 -9.51
C THR A 86 1.45 -3.28 -10.75
N ARG A 87 2.03 -3.47 -11.94
CA ARG A 87 1.30 -3.56 -13.21
C ARG A 87 0.48 -4.85 -13.31
N GLU A 88 0.94 -5.95 -12.74
CA GLU A 88 0.14 -7.18 -12.62
C GLU A 88 -1.10 -6.98 -11.72
N LEU A 89 -0.97 -6.18 -10.66
CA LEU A 89 -2.09 -5.85 -9.76
C LEU A 89 -3.05 -4.82 -10.36
N TYR A 90 -2.52 -3.88 -11.14
CA TYR A 90 -3.24 -2.72 -11.67
C TYR A 90 -2.82 -2.46 -13.13
N PRO A 91 -3.26 -3.29 -14.10
CA PRO A 91 -2.81 -3.20 -15.48
C PRO A 91 -3.17 -1.85 -16.12
N ASP A 92 -4.39 -1.37 -15.88
CA ASP A 92 -4.96 -0.18 -16.53
C ASP A 92 -4.84 1.11 -15.71
N ALA A 93 -4.04 1.11 -14.64
CA ALA A 93 -3.93 2.27 -13.75
C ALA A 93 -2.76 3.19 -14.13
N ASP A 94 -3.03 4.48 -14.27
CA ASP A 94 -2.00 5.50 -14.53
C ASP A 94 -1.61 6.31 -13.29
N GLU A 95 -2.54 6.40 -12.33
CA GLU A 95 -2.33 7.09 -11.06
C GLU A 95 -2.43 6.14 -9.87
N PHE A 96 -1.51 6.35 -8.93
CA PHE A 96 -1.36 5.55 -7.73
C PHE A 96 -1.36 6.42 -6.48
N MET A 97 -1.68 5.78 -5.37
CA MET A 97 -1.50 6.28 -4.02
C MET A 97 -0.66 5.29 -3.23
N ALA A 98 0.23 5.79 -2.38
CA ALA A 98 0.95 4.99 -1.41
C ALA A 98 0.67 5.53 0.00
N PHE A 99 0.21 4.65 0.88
CA PHE A 99 -0.17 4.98 2.26
C PHE A 99 0.88 4.43 3.20
N GLU A 100 1.59 5.30 3.93
CA GLU A 100 2.46 4.87 5.03
C GLU A 100 1.60 4.59 6.27
N LEU A 101 1.83 3.44 6.91
CA LEU A 101 0.95 2.85 7.91
C LEU A 101 1.70 2.49 9.19
N GLU A 102 1.19 2.96 10.32
CA GLU A 102 1.73 2.66 11.64
C GLU A 102 0.71 1.93 12.53
N ASN A 103 1.22 1.18 13.52
CA ASN A 103 0.37 0.53 14.50
C ASN A 103 -0.37 1.58 15.35
N ILE A 104 -1.60 1.27 15.74
CA ILE A 104 -2.35 2.08 16.70
C ILE A 104 -1.89 1.64 18.08
N ILE A 105 -1.27 2.56 18.83
CA ILE A 105 -0.96 2.41 20.26
C ILE A 105 -2.25 2.57 21.06
#